data_AF-A0A954ISB8-F1
#
_entry.id   AF-A0A954ISB8-F1
#
_cell.length_a   1.000
_cell.length_b   1.000
_cell.length_c   1.000
_cell.angle_alpha   90.00
_cell.angle_beta   90.00
_cell.angle_gamma   90.00
#
_symmetry.space_group_name_H-M   'P 1'
#
loop_
_entity.id
_entity.type
_entity.pdbx_description
1 polymer ?
#
loop_
_entity_poly.entity_id
_entity_poly.type
_entity_poly.pdbx_seq_one_letter_code
_entity_poly.pdbx_strand_id
1 'polypeptide(L)'
;ETVLVEQIVSSPITFGEKHKQEIAHLVDVANYSLLDWKDAKPRIEQSLKSSNPWERCWATIACGTFGKEAESLVPQVQPLLNDEELLVRVRAAEFLGSIQAVDPRPALYSVLKESKSPVTTLIALNAIVFLRDHHDYQFELQPKNITAVDSLVERRLDYLLGKRK
;
A
#
# COMPACT_ATOMS: atom_id res chain seq x y z
N GLU A 1 5.75 8.46 -4.36
CA GLU A 1 7.02 7.85 -4.85
C GLU A 1 7.72 8.73 -5.89
N THR A 2 6.97 9.33 -6.83
CA THR A 2 7.54 10.05 -7.99
C THR A 2 8.28 11.36 -7.68
N VAL A 3 7.91 12.11 -6.62
CA VAL A 3 8.56 13.40 -6.29
C VAL A 3 9.94 13.23 -5.63
N LEU A 4 10.19 12.10 -4.95
CA LEU A 4 11.48 11.82 -4.29
C LEU A 4 12.59 11.51 -5.32
N VAL A 5 12.23 10.98 -6.48
CA VAL A 5 13.17 10.41 -7.46
C VAL A 5 14.05 11.48 -8.10
N GLU A 6 13.53 12.67 -8.42
CA GLU A 6 14.31 13.70 -9.12
C GLU A 6 15.44 14.31 -8.27
N GLN A 7 15.19 14.48 -6.95
CA GLN A 7 16.19 14.99 -6.01
C GLN A 7 17.22 13.91 -5.61
N ILE A 8 16.78 12.66 -5.45
CA ILE A 8 17.68 11.54 -5.15
C ILE A 8 18.61 11.25 -6.32
N VAL A 9 18.10 11.25 -7.56
CA VAL A 9 18.92 10.89 -8.74
C VAL A 9 20.01 11.94 -9.01
N SER A 10 19.76 13.21 -8.69
CA SER A 10 20.73 14.29 -8.93
C SER A 10 21.81 14.41 -7.85
N SER A 11 21.54 14.04 -6.59
CA SER A 11 22.58 13.99 -5.53
C SER A 11 22.24 13.00 -4.40
N PRO A 12 22.40 11.69 -4.63
CA PRO A 12 21.96 10.65 -3.68
C PRO A 12 22.68 10.73 -2.32
N ILE A 13 23.97 11.05 -2.33
CA ILE A 13 24.80 11.11 -1.11
C ILE A 13 24.36 12.26 -0.21
N THR A 14 24.26 13.47 -0.77
CA THR A 14 23.85 14.67 -0.03
C THR A 14 22.43 14.54 0.52
N PHE A 15 21.52 13.95 -0.26
CA PHE A 15 20.18 13.64 0.21
C PHE A 15 20.22 12.65 1.38
N GLY A 16 20.97 11.55 1.24
CA GLY A 16 21.12 10.54 2.30
C GLY A 16 21.70 11.11 3.60
N GLU A 17 22.71 11.98 3.52
CA GLU A 17 23.28 12.64 4.70
C GLU A 17 22.26 13.55 5.40
N LYS A 18 21.51 14.33 4.63
CA LYS A 18 20.50 15.26 5.17
C LYS A 18 19.30 14.55 5.79
N HIS A 19 18.90 13.41 5.22
CA HIS A 19 17.71 12.65 5.62
C HIS A 19 18.02 11.41 6.48
N LYS A 20 19.25 11.29 7.00
CA LYS A 20 19.72 10.08 7.71
C LYS A 20 18.80 9.62 8.84
N GLN A 21 18.28 10.54 9.65
CA GLN A 21 17.39 10.22 10.77
C GLN A 21 16.02 9.74 10.29
N GLU A 22 15.47 10.41 9.28
CA GLU A 22 14.19 10.02 8.67
C GLU A 22 14.31 8.64 8.01
N ILE A 23 15.39 8.39 7.27
CA ILE A 23 15.65 7.09 6.65
C ILE A 23 15.80 6.00 7.72
N ALA A 24 16.56 6.26 8.79
CA ALA A 24 16.71 5.31 9.89
C ALA A 24 15.36 4.99 10.55
N HIS A 25 14.52 6.00 10.78
CA HIS A 25 13.18 5.80 11.33
C HIS A 25 12.29 4.99 10.39
N LEU A 26 12.31 5.26 9.08
CA LEU A 26 11.55 4.45 8.11
C LEU A 26 12.01 2.99 8.07
N VAL A 27 13.31 2.74 8.23
CA VAL A 27 13.86 1.38 8.39
C VAL A 27 13.30 0.73 9.67
N ASP A 28 13.25 1.46 10.78
CA ASP A 28 12.67 0.94 12.02
C ASP A 28 11.19 0.57 11.84
N VAL A 29 10.38 1.41 11.18
CA VAL A 29 8.95 1.12 10.92
C VAL A 29 8.79 -0.12 10.05
N ALA A 30 9.60 -0.29 9.00
CA ALA A 30 9.58 -1.49 8.17
C ALA A 30 9.93 -2.76 8.96
N ASN A 31 10.83 -2.63 9.95
CA ASN A 31 11.26 -3.73 10.81
C ASN A 31 10.24 -4.10 11.90
N TYR A 32 9.13 -3.37 12.09
CA TYR A 32 8.11 -3.76 13.07
C TYR A 32 7.51 -5.14 12.79
N SER A 33 7.49 -5.56 11.53
CA SER A 33 7.07 -6.90 11.10
C SER A 33 7.97 -8.03 11.61
N LEU A 34 9.18 -7.72 12.10
CA LEU A 34 10.15 -8.69 12.62
C LEU A 34 10.08 -8.83 14.16
N LEU A 35 9.25 -8.02 14.82
CA LEU A 35 9.06 -8.05 16.26
C LEU A 35 7.92 -9.02 16.63
N ASP A 36 7.90 -9.46 17.88
CA ASP A 36 6.71 -10.10 18.44
C ASP A 36 5.55 -9.09 18.49
N TRP A 37 4.33 -9.56 18.27
CA TRP A 37 3.15 -8.70 18.17
C TRP A 37 2.97 -7.76 19.36
N LYS A 38 3.23 -8.24 20.58
CA LYS A 38 3.15 -7.44 21.81
C LYS A 38 4.01 -6.17 21.74
N ASP A 39 5.19 -6.27 21.13
CA ASP A 39 6.14 -5.17 21.01
C ASP A 39 5.92 -4.35 19.73
N ALA A 40 5.46 -5.01 18.65
CA ALA A 40 5.12 -4.37 17.39
C ALA A 40 3.90 -3.45 17.52
N LYS A 41 2.82 -3.94 18.16
CA LYS A 41 1.52 -3.28 18.23
C LYS A 41 1.59 -1.79 18.63
N PRO A 42 2.16 -1.40 19.79
CA PRO A 42 2.17 0.01 20.19
C PRO A 42 2.96 0.90 19.22
N ARG A 43 3.98 0.36 18.56
CA ARG A 43 4.80 1.10 17.58
C ARG A 43 4.04 1.30 16.27
N ILE A 44 3.38 0.25 15.80
CA ILE A 44 2.48 0.31 14.64
C ILE A 44 1.36 1.32 14.89
N GLU A 45 0.71 1.27 16.06
CA GLU A 45 -0.35 2.22 16.44
C GLU A 45 0.09 3.68 16.39
N GLN A 46 1.35 3.96 16.75
CA GLN A 46 1.93 5.29 16.64
C GLN A 46 2.17 5.69 15.18
N SER A 47 2.82 4.83 14.39
CA SER A 47 3.16 5.12 12.99
C SER A 47 1.93 5.23 12.07
N LEU A 48 0.83 4.54 12.38
CA LEU A 48 -0.46 4.71 11.67
C LEU A 48 -1.02 6.13 11.78
N LYS A 49 -0.61 6.91 12.79
CA LYS A 49 -1.04 8.30 13.03
C LYS A 49 -0.01 9.33 12.55
N SER A 50 1.09 8.89 11.93
CA SER A 50 2.16 9.78 11.49
C SER A 50 1.67 10.74 10.41
N SER A 51 2.19 11.97 10.42
CA SER A 51 2.00 12.91 9.31
C SER A 51 2.76 12.46 8.06
N ASN A 52 3.82 11.66 8.22
CA ASN A 52 4.57 11.09 7.11
C ASN A 52 3.79 9.92 6.47
N PRO A 53 3.36 10.04 5.19
CA PRO A 53 2.62 8.97 4.53
C PRO A 53 3.42 7.67 4.40
N TRP A 54 4.75 7.74 4.34
CA TRP A 54 5.60 6.56 4.26
C TRP A 54 5.57 5.73 5.54
N GLU A 55 5.54 6.39 6.71
CA GLU A 55 5.38 5.70 7.99
C GLU A 55 4.02 5.03 8.10
N ARG A 56 2.94 5.72 7.68
CA ARG A 56 1.60 5.12 7.64
C ARG A 56 1.54 3.91 6.71
N CYS A 57 2.19 4.01 5.55
CA CYS A 57 2.28 2.93 4.57
C CYS A 57 3.02 1.72 5.17
N TRP A 58 4.22 1.90 5.73
CA TRP A 58 5.00 0.81 6.32
C TRP A 58 4.32 0.19 7.54
N ALA A 59 3.69 1.00 8.40
CA ALA A 59 2.90 0.51 9.52
C ALA A 59 1.73 -0.36 9.05
N THR A 60 1.05 0.04 7.97
CA THR A 60 -0.05 -0.75 7.40
C THR A 60 0.44 -2.05 6.75
N ILE A 61 1.62 -2.03 6.12
CA ILE A 61 2.27 -3.26 5.63
C ILE A 61 2.58 -4.20 6.80
N ALA A 62 3.10 -3.68 7.92
CA ALA A 62 3.34 -4.47 9.12
C ALA A 62 2.03 -5.06 9.68
N CYS A 63 0.91 -4.32 9.70
CA CYS A 63 -0.40 -4.92 10.01
C CYS A 63 -0.71 -6.12 9.11
N GLY A 64 -0.44 -5.99 7.80
CA GLY A 64 -0.59 -7.07 6.82
C GLY A 64 0.22 -8.33 7.15
N THR A 65 1.45 -8.18 7.65
CA THR A 65 2.30 -9.34 8.02
C THR A 65 1.78 -10.08 9.26
N PHE A 66 1.18 -9.37 10.21
CA PHE A 66 0.55 -9.99 11.39
C PHE A 66 -0.87 -10.53 11.09
N GLY A 67 -1.50 -10.11 9.99
CA GLY A 67 -2.80 -10.59 9.56
C GLY A 67 -3.87 -10.45 10.65
N LYS A 68 -4.55 -11.56 10.99
CA LYS A 68 -5.63 -11.56 11.98
C LYS A 68 -5.18 -11.16 13.39
N GLU A 69 -3.92 -11.35 13.76
CA GLU A 69 -3.42 -10.89 15.05
C GLU A 69 -3.50 -9.34 15.18
N ALA A 70 -3.39 -8.64 14.06
CA ALA A 70 -3.54 -7.19 13.98
C ALA A 70 -4.98 -6.68 13.87
N GLU A 71 -6.00 -7.54 14.03
CA GLU A 71 -7.42 -7.15 13.93
C GLU A 71 -7.81 -6.03 14.93
N SER A 72 -7.15 -5.96 16.09
CA SER A 72 -7.37 -4.87 17.04
C SER A 72 -6.97 -3.48 16.53
N LEU A 73 -6.28 -3.39 15.39
CA LEU A 73 -5.88 -2.14 14.72
C LEU A 73 -6.83 -1.70 13.61
N VAL A 74 -7.90 -2.44 13.35
CA VAL A 74 -8.91 -2.07 12.33
C VAL A 74 -9.42 -0.63 12.50
N PRO A 75 -9.78 -0.14 13.71
CA PRO A 75 -10.26 1.24 13.88
C PRO A 75 -9.24 2.31 13.46
N GLN A 76 -7.95 2.02 13.55
CA GLN A 76 -6.86 2.92 13.21
C GLN A 76 -6.54 2.87 11.70
N VAL A 77 -6.68 1.69 11.07
CA VAL A 77 -6.39 1.52 9.64
C VAL A 77 -7.58 1.90 8.76
N GLN A 78 -8.82 1.71 9.21
CA GLN A 78 -10.01 1.99 8.40
C GLN A 78 -10.10 3.44 7.87
N PRO A 79 -9.75 4.49 8.63
CA PRO A 79 -9.68 5.86 8.10
C PRO A 79 -8.69 6.02 6.93
N LEU A 80 -7.62 5.21 6.90
CA LEU A 80 -6.58 5.26 5.87
C LEU A 80 -7.05 4.78 4.49
N LEU A 81 -8.24 4.17 4.38
CA LEU A 81 -8.88 3.90 3.09
C LEU A 81 -9.18 5.18 2.29
N ASN A 82 -9.20 6.35 2.95
CA ASN A 82 -9.41 7.65 2.34
C ASN A 82 -8.16 8.57 2.48
N ASP A 83 -6.99 8.01 2.75
CA ASP A 83 -5.74 8.76 2.94
C ASP A 83 -5.39 9.63 1.73
N GLU A 84 -4.73 10.78 1.91
CA GLU A 84 -4.32 11.61 0.76
C GLU A 84 -3.30 10.91 -0.15
N GLU A 85 -2.45 10.05 0.41
CA GLU A 85 -1.49 9.25 -0.36
C GLU A 85 -2.15 7.95 -0.85
N LEU A 86 -2.23 7.80 -2.18
CA LEU A 86 -2.89 6.66 -2.82
C LEU A 86 -2.26 5.33 -2.42
N LEU A 87 -0.94 5.27 -2.23
CA LEU A 87 -0.29 4.03 -1.81
C LEU A 87 -0.75 3.58 -0.40
N VAL A 88 -0.99 4.53 0.51
CA VAL A 88 -1.52 4.23 1.84
C VAL A 88 -2.92 3.62 1.73
N ARG A 89 -3.78 4.16 0.85
CA ARG A 89 -5.11 3.58 0.57
C ARG A 89 -5.01 2.13 0.11
N VAL A 90 -4.09 1.81 -0.80
CA VAL A 90 -3.89 0.44 -1.31
C VAL A 90 -3.52 -0.51 -0.18
N ARG A 91 -2.54 -0.13 0.67
CA ARG A 91 -2.11 -0.98 1.78
C ARG A 91 -3.20 -1.17 2.82
N ALA A 92 -3.97 -0.11 3.11
CA ALA A 92 -5.10 -0.21 4.02
C ALA A 92 -6.17 -1.16 3.49
N ALA A 93 -6.51 -1.06 2.20
CA ALA A 93 -7.45 -1.96 1.56
C ALA A 93 -6.95 -3.41 1.51
N GLU A 94 -5.68 -3.63 1.17
CA GLU A 94 -5.05 -4.95 1.13
C GLU A 94 -5.10 -5.64 2.51
N PHE A 95 -4.69 -4.94 3.58
CA PHE A 95 -4.75 -5.48 4.94
C PHE A 95 -6.20 -5.75 5.39
N LEU A 96 -7.08 -4.75 5.31
CA LEU A 96 -8.44 -4.88 5.82
C LEU A 96 -9.26 -5.93 5.05
N GLY A 97 -9.01 -6.05 3.74
CA GLY A 97 -9.60 -7.09 2.90
C GLY A 97 -9.03 -8.47 3.23
N SER A 98 -7.71 -8.61 3.43
CA SER A 98 -7.11 -9.92 3.73
C SER A 98 -7.61 -10.52 5.04
N ILE A 99 -7.91 -9.67 6.02
CA ILE A 99 -8.55 -10.10 7.27
C ILE A 99 -10.09 -10.04 7.22
N GLN A 100 -10.71 -9.78 6.07
CA GLN A 100 -12.17 -9.73 5.89
C GLN A 100 -12.87 -8.76 6.85
N ALA A 101 -12.20 -7.67 7.25
CA ALA A 101 -12.75 -6.67 8.17
C ALA A 101 -13.55 -5.59 7.43
N VAL A 102 -13.12 -5.22 6.22
CA VAL A 102 -13.77 -4.19 5.38
C VAL A 102 -13.70 -4.62 3.91
N ASP A 103 -14.72 -4.28 3.13
CA ASP A 103 -14.68 -4.45 1.67
C ASP A 103 -13.59 -3.55 1.05
N PRO A 104 -12.55 -4.13 0.43
CA PRO A 104 -11.42 -3.37 -0.11
C PRO A 104 -11.73 -2.71 -1.47
N ARG A 105 -12.80 -3.13 -2.15
CA ARG A 105 -13.08 -2.77 -3.55
C ARG A 105 -13.25 -1.27 -3.76
N PRO A 106 -14.02 -0.52 -2.94
CA PRO A 106 -14.21 0.91 -3.16
C PRO A 106 -12.90 1.71 -3.15
N ALA A 107 -12.02 1.41 -2.19
CA ALA A 107 -10.73 2.08 -2.07
C ALA A 107 -9.81 1.74 -3.24
N LEU A 108 -9.72 0.46 -3.63
CA LEU A 108 -8.89 0.04 -4.76
C LEU A 108 -9.40 0.61 -6.09
N TYR A 109 -10.71 0.70 -6.31
CA TYR A 109 -11.27 1.36 -7.49
C TYR A 109 -11.01 2.87 -7.52
N SER A 110 -11.08 3.56 -6.38
CA SER A 110 -10.69 4.97 -6.26
C SER A 110 -9.23 5.15 -6.67
N VAL A 111 -8.31 4.33 -6.14
CA VAL A 111 -6.89 4.40 -6.50
C VAL A 111 -6.67 4.19 -7.99
N LEU A 112 -7.29 3.17 -8.59
CA LEU A 112 -7.17 2.90 -10.03
C LEU A 112 -7.64 4.07 -10.90
N LYS A 113 -8.66 4.81 -10.45
CA LYS A 113 -9.20 5.98 -11.15
C LYS A 113 -8.35 7.24 -10.98
N GLU A 114 -7.80 7.44 -9.79
CA GLU A 114 -7.07 8.67 -9.41
C GLU A 114 -5.58 8.61 -9.74
N SER A 115 -5.00 7.41 -9.81
CA SER A 115 -3.57 7.22 -10.02
C SER A 115 -3.11 7.76 -11.38
N LYS A 116 -2.07 8.60 -11.32
CA LYS A 116 -1.31 9.07 -12.48
C LYS A 116 0.04 8.36 -12.63
N SER A 117 0.34 7.40 -11.75
CA SER A 117 1.61 6.69 -11.68
C SER A 117 1.41 5.23 -12.09
N PRO A 118 2.08 4.73 -13.16
CA PRO A 118 2.01 3.33 -13.51
C PRO A 118 2.43 2.39 -12.36
N VAL A 119 3.38 2.83 -11.53
CA VAL A 119 3.83 2.07 -10.34
C VAL A 119 2.70 1.92 -9.33
N THR A 120 2.03 3.02 -8.96
CA THR A 120 0.90 2.98 -8.00
C THR A 120 -0.26 2.17 -8.55
N THR A 121 -0.55 2.31 -9.85
CA THR A 121 -1.57 1.51 -10.54
C THR A 121 -1.23 0.02 -10.49
N LEU A 122 0.02 -0.34 -10.79
CA LEU A 122 0.48 -1.73 -10.74
C LEU A 122 0.37 -2.32 -9.34
N ILE A 123 0.73 -1.57 -8.29
CA ILE A 123 0.61 -2.02 -6.90
C ILE A 123 -0.86 -2.26 -6.54
N ALA A 124 -1.77 -1.35 -6.93
CA ALA A 124 -3.20 -1.55 -6.73
C ALA A 124 -3.72 -2.80 -7.45
N LEU A 125 -3.29 -3.05 -8.69
CA LEU A 125 -3.67 -4.26 -9.43
C LEU A 125 -3.07 -5.54 -8.82
N ASN A 126 -1.87 -5.47 -8.25
CA ASN A 126 -1.29 -6.61 -7.51
C ASN A 126 -2.10 -6.91 -6.24
N ALA A 127 -2.52 -5.89 -5.48
CA ALA A 127 -3.39 -6.08 -4.32
C ALA A 127 -4.74 -6.70 -4.72
N ILE A 128 -5.31 -6.28 -5.85
CA ILE A 128 -6.52 -6.88 -6.43
C ILE A 128 -6.32 -8.36 -6.76
N VAL A 129 -5.19 -8.71 -7.40
CA VAL A 129 -4.86 -10.11 -7.68
C VAL A 129 -4.75 -10.91 -6.39
N PHE A 130 -4.01 -10.41 -5.41
CA PHE A 130 -3.84 -11.07 -4.12
C PHE A 130 -5.18 -11.35 -3.43
N LEU A 131 -6.04 -10.34 -3.34
CA LEU A 131 -7.36 -10.46 -2.72
C LEU A 131 -8.31 -11.38 -3.49
N ARG A 132 -8.23 -11.39 -4.83
CA ARG A 132 -9.02 -12.29 -5.67
C ARG A 132 -8.57 -13.74 -5.54
N ASP A 133 -7.26 -13.97 -5.60
CA ASP A 133 -6.68 -15.31 -5.72
C ASP A 133 -6.58 -16.01 -4.35
N HIS A 134 -6.54 -15.26 -3.24
CA HIS A 134 -6.35 -15.81 -1.90
C HIS A 134 -7.48 -15.48 -0.89
N HIS A 135 -8.38 -14.55 -1.21
CA HIS A 135 -9.42 -14.07 -0.28
C HIS A 135 -10.82 -13.98 -0.90
N ASP A 136 -11.05 -14.69 -2.01
CA ASP A 136 -12.36 -14.89 -2.66
C ASP A 136 -13.08 -13.62 -3.14
N TYR A 137 -12.38 -12.48 -3.22
CA TYR A 137 -12.97 -11.24 -3.72
C TYR A 137 -13.15 -11.28 -5.24
N GLN A 138 -14.33 -10.89 -5.71
CA GLN A 138 -14.58 -10.66 -7.14
C GLN A 138 -14.43 -9.18 -7.46
N PHE A 139 -13.62 -8.88 -8.48
CA PHE A 139 -13.35 -7.53 -8.96
C PHE A 139 -13.83 -7.35 -10.40
N GLU A 140 -14.64 -6.33 -10.62
CA GLU A 140 -15.13 -5.94 -11.94
C GLU A 140 -14.35 -4.71 -12.42
N LEU A 141 -13.30 -4.96 -13.20
CA LEU A 141 -12.44 -3.88 -13.68
C LEU A 141 -13.02 -3.20 -14.90
N GLN A 142 -12.89 -1.88 -14.93
CA GLN A 142 -13.20 -1.05 -16.09
C GLN A 142 -11.90 -0.43 -16.61
N PRO A 143 -11.21 -1.05 -17.60
CA PRO A 143 -9.90 -0.57 -18.07
C PRO A 143 -9.90 0.88 -18.53
N LYS A 144 -11.04 1.37 -19.05
CA LYS A 144 -11.25 2.78 -19.41
C LYS A 144 -11.04 3.78 -18.26
N ASN A 145 -11.15 3.33 -17.01
CA ASN A 145 -10.95 4.15 -15.82
C ASN A 145 -9.49 4.15 -15.35
N ILE A 146 -8.61 3.37 -15.96
CA ILE A 146 -7.20 3.24 -15.60
C ILE A 146 -6.38 4.01 -16.63
N THR A 147 -5.84 5.16 -16.22
CA THR A 147 -5.20 6.11 -17.14
C THR A 147 -3.68 5.98 -17.18
N ALA A 148 -3.05 5.63 -16.06
CA ALA A 148 -1.61 5.43 -15.97
C ALA A 148 -1.25 3.97 -16.25
N VAL A 149 -0.81 3.71 -17.47
CA VAL A 149 -0.56 2.37 -18.00
C VAL A 149 0.86 2.27 -18.54
N ASP A 150 1.56 1.20 -18.16
CA ASP A 150 2.80 0.73 -18.78
C ASP A 150 2.67 -0.77 -19.11
N SER A 151 3.73 -1.36 -19.67
CA SER A 151 3.72 -2.78 -20.04
C SER A 151 3.45 -3.75 -18.89
N LEU A 152 3.73 -3.37 -17.64
CA LEU A 152 3.47 -4.20 -16.46
C LEU A 152 2.00 -4.09 -16.04
N VAL A 153 1.44 -2.89 -16.08
CA VAL A 153 0.00 -2.65 -15.86
C VAL A 153 -0.83 -3.42 -16.90
N GLU A 154 -0.46 -3.36 -18.17
CA GLU A 154 -1.14 -4.11 -19.25
C GLU A 154 -1.15 -5.61 -18.99
N ARG A 155 0.01 -6.20 -18.66
CA ARG A 155 0.12 -7.62 -18.33
C ARG A 155 -0.77 -8.02 -17.17
N ARG A 156 -0.87 -7.16 -16.15
CA ARG A 156 -1.69 -7.43 -14.98
C ARG A 156 -3.18 -7.32 -15.30
N LEU A 157 -3.58 -6.38 -16.16
CA LEU A 157 -4.94 -6.28 -16.67
C LEU A 157 -5.33 -7.47 -17.55
N ASP A 158 -4.44 -7.94 -18.42
CA ASP A 158 -4.70 -9.13 -19.23
C ASP A 158 -5.01 -10.36 -18.37
N TYR A 159 -4.21 -10.56 -17.31
CA TYR A 159 -4.46 -11.62 -16.31
C TYR A 159 -5.81 -11.45 -15.60
N LEU A 160 -6.14 -10.23 -15.17
CA LEU A 160 -7.37 -9.94 -14.44
C LEU A 160 -8.62 -10.05 -15.31
N LEU A 161 -8.51 -9.77 -16.61
CA LEU A 161 -9.61 -9.81 -17.58
C LEU A 161 -9.71 -11.15 -18.33
N GLY A 162 -8.85 -12.13 -18.00
CA GLY A 162 -8.86 -13.44 -18.65
C GLY A 162 -8.46 -13.41 -20.13
N LYS A 163 -7.76 -12.35 -20.58
CA LYS A 163 -7.22 -12.26 -21.94
C LYS A 163 -6.00 -13.16 -22.01
N ARG A 164 -6.15 -14.37 -22.56
CA ARG A 164 -5.02 -15.26 -22.84
C ARG A 164 -4.22 -14.68 -24.02
N LYS A 165 -2.89 -14.73 -23.92
CA LYS A 165 -2.01 -14.63 -25.09
C LYS A 165 -2.07 -15.92 -25.90
#